data_AF-A0A8E0M5H7-F1
#
_entry.id   AF-A0A8E0M5H7-F1
#
_cell.length_a   1.000
_cell.length_b   1.000
_cell.length_c   1.000
_cell.angle_alpha   90.00
_cell.angle_beta   90.00
_cell.angle_gamma   90.00
#
_symmetry.space_group_name_H-M   'P 1'
#
loop_
_entity.id
_entity.type
_entity.pdbx_description
1 polymer ?
#
loop_
_entity_poly.entity_id
_entity_poly.type
_entity_poly.pdbx_seq_one_letter_code
_entity_poly.pdbx_strand_id
1 'polypeptide(L)'
;MTKLGKPYGIGVDIGSNSIGFAAVDENSHLIRLKGKTVIGARLFEEGKAAADRRASRTTRRRLSRNRWRLSFLRDFFESHITPTDPNFFMRQKYSEISPKDKNRYKYEKRLFNDRTDAEFYQQYPTMYHLRNRLLTDPSKADVREIYFAIHHILKSRGHFLTPGDAKDFNTNKVALNEIFPALQDAYAQVYPDLDITFDENKMNEFKTVLLNEKATPSDTQRALVNLLLAEDGDKDILKQQKQVLTEFAKAVVGLKTKLNVALGTEVDSSEATAWNFSLGQLDDKWAGIESAMTDEGTEILDQIRDLYRARLLNGIVPAGKTLSQAKVDD
;
A
#
# COMPACT_ATOMS: atom_id res chain seq x y z
N MET A 1 63.55 -8.26 -1.38
CA MET A 1 62.55 -8.22 -2.48
C MET A 1 63.30 -8.29 -3.81
N THR A 2 62.92 -9.17 -4.73
CA THR A 2 63.52 -9.23 -6.06
C THR A 2 63.09 -7.99 -6.84
N LYS A 3 64.01 -7.07 -7.13
CA LYS A 3 63.73 -5.88 -7.95
C LYS A 3 63.79 -6.28 -9.43
N LEU A 4 62.77 -5.92 -10.21
CA LEU A 4 62.70 -6.24 -11.64
C LEU A 4 63.70 -5.45 -12.49
N GLY A 5 64.24 -4.34 -11.97
CA GLY A 5 65.33 -3.57 -12.59
C GLY A 5 65.01 -2.93 -13.95
N LYS A 6 63.83 -3.19 -14.50
CA LYS A 6 63.32 -2.74 -15.80
C LYS A 6 61.88 -2.24 -15.66
N PRO A 7 61.43 -1.29 -16.49
CA PRO A 7 60.04 -0.86 -16.53
C PRO A 7 59.10 -2.04 -16.89
N TYR A 8 57.90 -2.02 -16.34
CA TYR A 8 56.86 -3.02 -16.60
C TYR A 8 55.46 -2.43 -16.46
N GLY A 9 54.48 -3.00 -17.16
CA GLY A 9 53.06 -2.72 -17.01
C GLY A 9 52.33 -3.82 -16.27
N ILE A 10 51.25 -3.48 -15.57
CA ILE A 10 50.30 -4.45 -15.01
C ILE A 10 48.93 -4.18 -15.62
N GLY A 11 48.35 -5.17 -16.29
CA GLY A 11 46.94 -5.20 -16.63
C GLY A 11 46.15 -5.85 -15.50
N VAL A 12 45.04 -5.23 -15.10
CA VAL A 12 44.12 -5.77 -14.10
C VAL A 12 42.72 -5.75 -14.68
N ASP A 13 42.04 -6.89 -14.64
CA ASP A 13 40.65 -7.06 -15.06
C ASP A 13 39.80 -7.35 -13.82
N ILE A 14 38.97 -6.39 -13.40
CA ILE A 14 38.22 -6.44 -12.14
C ILE A 14 36.77 -6.79 -12.45
N GLY A 15 36.45 -8.08 -12.31
CA GLY A 15 35.10 -8.61 -12.37
C GLY A 15 34.40 -8.63 -11.01
N SER A 16 33.12 -9.01 -10.99
CA SER A 16 32.29 -9.02 -9.77
C SER A 16 32.68 -10.10 -8.75
N ASN A 17 33.35 -11.16 -9.20
CA ASN A 17 33.79 -12.30 -8.40
C ASN A 17 35.23 -12.75 -8.70
N SER A 18 35.96 -11.97 -9.51
CA SER A 18 37.32 -12.28 -9.89
C SER A 18 38.13 -11.04 -10.22
N ILE A 19 39.43 -11.09 -9.94
CA ILE A 19 40.39 -10.07 -10.37
C ILE A 19 41.48 -10.79 -11.19
N GLY A 20 41.42 -10.66 -12.51
CA GLY A 20 42.48 -11.06 -13.43
C GLY A 20 43.65 -10.10 -13.35
N PHE A 21 44.87 -10.61 -13.45
CA PHE A 21 46.07 -9.78 -13.54
C PHE A 21 47.10 -10.40 -14.48
N ALA A 22 47.82 -9.54 -15.19
CA ALA A 22 48.99 -9.91 -15.97
C ALA A 22 50.04 -8.79 -15.88
N ALA A 23 51.32 -9.13 -15.85
CA ALA A 23 52.40 -8.15 -15.95
C ALA A 23 53.19 -8.35 -17.25
N VAL A 24 53.46 -7.27 -17.96
CA VAL A 24 54.17 -7.25 -19.24
C VAL A 24 55.37 -6.32 -19.22
N ASP A 25 56.38 -6.63 -20.02
CA ASP A 25 57.52 -5.73 -20.26
C ASP A 25 57.19 -4.68 -21.35
N GLU A 26 58.17 -3.84 -21.69
CA GLU A 26 58.04 -2.78 -22.71
C GLU A 26 57.69 -3.31 -24.11
N ASN A 27 57.96 -4.59 -24.39
CA ASN A 27 57.66 -5.26 -25.66
C ASN A 27 56.35 -6.04 -25.60
N SER A 28 55.52 -5.82 -24.56
CA SER A 28 54.27 -6.54 -24.31
C SER A 28 54.43 -8.06 -24.06
N HIS A 29 55.62 -8.51 -23.67
CA HIS A 29 55.82 -9.92 -23.27
C HIS A 29 55.52 -10.13 -21.79
N LEU A 30 54.90 -11.26 -21.47
CA LEU A 30 54.59 -11.63 -20.08
C LEU A 30 55.88 -11.78 -19.26
N ILE A 31 55.91 -11.12 -18.11
CA ILE A 31 57.05 -11.15 -17.19
C ILE A 31 57.05 -12.45 -16.41
N ARG A 32 58.25 -12.98 -16.14
CA ARG A 32 58.46 -14.14 -15.27
C ARG A 32 59.15 -13.71 -13.98
N LEU A 33 58.51 -13.94 -12.84
CA LEU A 33 59.04 -13.67 -11.50
C LEU A 33 59.17 -14.96 -10.70
N LYS A 34 60.35 -15.22 -10.12
CA LYS A 34 60.62 -16.40 -9.29
C LYS A 34 60.16 -17.72 -9.93
N GLY A 35 60.43 -17.88 -11.22
CA GLY A 35 60.07 -19.07 -11.99
C GLY A 35 58.61 -19.17 -12.44
N LYS A 36 57.74 -18.21 -12.11
CA LYS A 36 56.33 -18.18 -12.53
C LYS A 36 56.03 -17.02 -13.46
N THR A 37 55.21 -17.26 -14.48
CA THR A 37 54.67 -16.19 -15.33
C THR A 37 53.70 -15.36 -14.49
N VAL A 38 53.83 -14.04 -14.55
CA VAL A 38 52.99 -13.10 -13.79
C VAL A 38 51.68 -12.92 -14.56
N ILE A 39 50.84 -13.96 -14.52
CA ILE A 39 49.49 -13.98 -15.06
C ILE A 39 48.64 -14.88 -14.17
N GLY A 40 47.42 -14.45 -13.87
CA GLY A 40 46.51 -15.23 -13.05
C GLY A 40 45.22 -14.50 -12.73
N ALA A 41 44.39 -15.12 -11.89
CA ALA A 41 43.17 -14.51 -11.39
C ALA A 41 42.98 -14.83 -9.91
N ARG A 42 42.45 -13.87 -9.15
CA ARG A 42 41.99 -14.05 -7.77
C ARG A 42 40.48 -14.19 -7.79
N LEU A 43 39.95 -15.35 -7.42
CA LEU A 43 38.52 -15.60 -7.28
C LEU A 43 38.03 -15.29 -5.85
N PHE A 44 36.81 -14.77 -5.70
CA PHE A 44 36.16 -14.49 -4.42
C PHE A 44 34.63 -14.57 -4.55
N GLU A 45 33.92 -14.66 -3.42
CA GLU A 45 32.45 -14.58 -3.42
C GLU A 45 31.99 -13.16 -3.76
N GLU A 46 31.01 -13.06 -4.66
CA GLU A 46 30.44 -11.78 -5.06
C GLU A 46 29.88 -11.00 -3.86
N GLY A 47 30.02 -9.67 -3.92
CA GLY A 47 29.49 -8.78 -2.89
C GLY A 47 27.97 -8.88 -2.78
N LYS A 48 27.46 -9.24 -1.60
CA LYS A 48 26.01 -9.28 -1.36
C LYS A 48 25.45 -7.87 -1.17
N ALA A 49 24.42 -7.53 -1.92
CA ALA A 49 23.70 -6.27 -1.77
C ALA A 49 23.11 -6.13 -0.35
N ALA A 50 23.03 -4.89 0.15
CA ALA A 50 22.54 -4.62 1.52
C ALA A 50 21.00 -4.72 1.68
N ALA A 51 20.26 -5.03 0.60
CA ALA A 51 18.80 -5.05 0.57
C ALA A 51 18.20 -6.04 1.58
N ASP A 52 18.69 -7.28 1.62
CA ASP A 52 18.19 -8.31 2.54
C ASP A 52 18.41 -7.96 4.01
N ARG A 53 19.57 -7.34 4.29
CA ARG A 53 19.89 -6.83 5.63
C ARG A 53 18.95 -5.69 6.03
N ARG A 54 18.59 -4.81 5.09
CA ARG A 54 17.61 -3.73 5.29
C ARG A 54 16.23 -4.33 5.59
N ALA A 55 15.76 -5.29 4.81
CA ALA A 55 14.48 -5.96 5.02
C ALA A 55 14.39 -6.64 6.40
N SER A 56 15.41 -7.42 6.76
CA SER A 56 15.51 -8.09 8.07
C SER A 56 15.48 -7.10 9.25
N ARG A 57 16.19 -5.98 9.12
CA ARG A 57 16.21 -4.93 10.15
C ARG A 57 14.84 -4.25 10.30
N THR A 58 14.17 -3.95 9.20
CA THR A 58 12.82 -3.38 9.21
C THR A 58 11.83 -4.31 9.90
N THR A 59 11.85 -5.61 9.59
CA THR A 59 10.99 -6.61 10.24
C THR A 59 11.22 -6.69 11.75
N ARG A 60 12.47 -6.72 12.22
CA ARG A 60 12.78 -6.73 13.65
C ARG A 60 12.22 -5.49 14.37
N ARG A 61 12.41 -4.30 13.80
CA ARG A 61 11.89 -3.04 14.35
C ARG A 61 10.36 -3.04 14.39
N ARG A 62 9.70 -3.52 13.34
CA ARG A 62 8.23 -3.64 13.27
C ARG A 62 7.68 -4.54 14.38
N LEU A 63 8.28 -5.73 14.56
CA LEU A 63 7.86 -6.68 15.61
C LEU A 63 8.09 -6.11 17.01
N SER A 64 9.23 -5.47 17.26
CA SER A 64 9.52 -4.80 18.55
C SER A 64 8.49 -3.71 18.86
N ARG A 65 8.17 -2.83 17.90
CA ARG A 65 7.15 -1.78 18.09
C ARG A 65 5.75 -2.33 18.27
N ASN A 66 5.40 -3.44 17.60
CA ASN A 66 4.12 -4.12 17.83
C ASN A 66 4.02 -4.61 19.28
N ARG A 67 5.07 -5.26 19.80
CA ARG A 67 5.13 -5.70 21.20
C ARG A 67 5.00 -4.53 22.18
N TRP A 68 5.67 -3.41 21.92
CA TRP A 68 5.55 -2.20 22.74
C TRP A 68 4.13 -1.66 22.77
N ARG A 69 3.48 -1.54 21.60
CA ARG A 69 2.09 -1.09 21.50
C ARG A 69 1.15 -1.96 22.33
N LEU A 70 1.29 -3.29 22.22
CA LEU A 70 0.45 -4.22 22.98
C LEU A 70 0.78 -4.22 24.48
N SER A 71 2.03 -3.91 24.85
CA SER A 71 2.40 -3.68 26.25
C SER A 71 1.67 -2.46 26.82
N PHE A 72 1.66 -1.33 26.12
CA PHE A 72 0.93 -0.14 26.59
C PHE A 72 -0.56 -0.40 26.75
N LEU A 73 -1.17 -1.16 25.81
CA LEU A 73 -2.56 -1.58 25.95
C LEU A 73 -2.75 -2.44 27.21
N ARG A 74 -1.89 -3.43 27.43
CA ARG A 74 -1.95 -4.28 28.62
C ARG A 74 -1.85 -3.45 29.90
N ASP A 75 -0.84 -2.59 29.99
CA ASP A 75 -0.56 -1.79 31.18
C ASP A 75 -1.73 -0.84 31.49
N PHE A 76 -2.41 -0.31 30.46
CA PHE A 76 -3.63 0.49 30.63
C PHE A 76 -4.81 -0.33 31.19
N PHE A 77 -5.02 -1.55 30.69
CA PHE A 77 -6.15 -2.40 31.12
C PHE A 77 -5.88 -3.19 32.40
N GLU A 78 -4.63 -3.23 32.89
CA GLU A 78 -4.22 -4.09 33.99
C GLU A 78 -5.02 -3.86 35.27
N SER A 79 -5.14 -2.60 35.70
CA SER A 79 -5.91 -2.24 36.90
C SER A 79 -7.41 -2.49 36.77
N HIS A 80 -7.92 -2.54 35.54
CA HIS A 80 -9.35 -2.70 35.25
C HIS A 80 -9.76 -4.17 35.14
N ILE A 81 -8.85 -5.05 34.69
CA ILE A 81 -9.12 -6.48 34.49
C ILE A 81 -8.72 -7.31 35.71
N THR A 82 -7.61 -6.97 36.37
CA THR A 82 -7.07 -7.74 37.51
C THR A 82 -8.09 -8.01 38.62
N PRO A 83 -8.98 -7.06 39.02
CA PRO A 83 -9.98 -7.33 40.05
C PRO A 83 -10.97 -8.45 39.70
N THR A 84 -11.31 -8.59 38.42
CA THR A 84 -12.23 -9.63 37.92
C THR A 84 -11.49 -10.93 37.60
N ASP A 85 -10.29 -10.83 37.05
CA ASP A 85 -9.51 -11.95 36.56
C ASP A 85 -8.00 -11.74 36.75
N PRO A 86 -7.47 -12.04 37.95
CA PRO A 86 -6.07 -11.77 38.30
C PRO A 86 -5.04 -12.45 37.40
N ASN A 87 -5.43 -13.56 36.76
CA ASN A 87 -4.55 -14.37 35.93
C ASN A 87 -4.74 -14.13 34.42
N PHE A 88 -5.58 -13.18 34.02
CA PHE A 88 -5.95 -12.93 32.62
C PHE A 88 -4.72 -12.74 31.70
N PHE A 89 -3.88 -11.75 32.01
CA PHE A 89 -2.69 -11.46 31.21
C PHE A 89 -1.60 -12.54 31.34
N MET A 90 -1.57 -13.26 32.45
CA MET A 90 -0.62 -14.35 32.66
C MET A 90 -0.97 -15.57 31.80
N ARG A 91 -2.27 -15.90 31.64
CA ARG A 91 -2.72 -16.91 30.67
C ARG A 91 -2.32 -16.53 29.25
N GLN A 92 -2.47 -15.26 28.87
CA GLN A 92 -2.03 -14.78 27.55
C GLN A 92 -0.50 -14.90 27.37
N LYS A 93 0.28 -14.46 28.37
CA LYS A 93 1.75 -14.44 28.35
C LYS A 93 2.39 -15.82 28.23
N TYR A 94 1.76 -16.84 28.80
CA TYR A 94 2.26 -18.23 28.81
C TYR A 94 1.42 -19.18 27.96
N SER A 95 0.59 -18.65 27.06
CA SER A 95 -0.29 -19.44 26.18
C SER A 95 0.48 -20.44 25.29
N GLU A 96 1.74 -20.15 24.99
CA GLU A 96 2.65 -21.00 24.21
C GLU A 96 3.19 -22.21 24.99
N ILE A 97 3.14 -22.19 26.33
CA ILE A 97 3.70 -23.26 27.16
C ILE A 97 2.82 -24.50 27.07
N SER A 98 3.41 -25.66 26.76
CA SER A 98 2.65 -26.92 26.68
C SER A 98 2.10 -27.33 28.04
N PRO A 99 0.84 -27.81 28.14
CA PRO A 99 0.34 -28.41 29.37
C PRO A 99 1.15 -29.63 29.84
N LYS A 100 1.92 -30.25 28.93
CA LYS A 100 2.84 -31.37 29.26
C LYS A 100 4.12 -30.90 29.96
N ASP A 101 4.47 -29.62 29.90
CA ASP A 101 5.63 -29.04 30.59
C ASP A 101 5.23 -28.63 32.01
N LYS A 102 5.15 -29.62 32.91
CA LYS A 102 4.67 -29.43 34.30
C LYS A 102 5.47 -28.40 35.10
N ASN A 103 6.72 -28.12 34.71
CA ASN A 103 7.59 -27.18 35.42
C ASN A 103 7.27 -25.72 35.04
N ARG A 104 6.80 -25.48 33.82
CA ARG A 104 6.53 -24.15 33.28
C ARG A 104 5.03 -23.86 33.16
N TYR A 105 4.20 -24.88 33.06
CA TYR A 105 2.75 -24.76 32.98
C TYR A 105 2.16 -24.39 34.34
N LYS A 106 1.87 -23.09 34.50
CA LYS A 106 1.33 -22.52 35.74
C LYS A 106 -0.08 -21.96 35.59
N TYR A 107 -0.52 -21.72 34.36
CA TYR A 107 -1.78 -21.05 34.06
C TYR A 107 -2.58 -21.89 33.07
N GLU A 108 -3.86 -22.13 33.39
CA GLU A 108 -4.74 -22.88 32.52
C GLU A 108 -4.89 -22.25 31.13
N LYS A 109 -4.95 -23.06 30.08
CA LYS A 109 -5.18 -22.57 28.70
C LYS A 109 -6.65 -22.28 28.45
N ARG A 110 -7.10 -21.13 28.93
CA ARG A 110 -8.46 -20.62 28.72
C ARG A 110 -8.46 -19.10 28.61
N LEU A 111 -9.42 -18.54 27.90
CA LEU A 111 -9.59 -17.10 27.71
C LEU A 111 -10.04 -16.44 29.01
N PHE A 112 -11.04 -17.02 29.68
CA PHE A 112 -11.68 -16.46 30.86
C PHE A 112 -11.58 -17.41 32.07
N ASN A 113 -11.67 -16.86 33.28
CA ASN A 113 -11.67 -17.65 34.51
C ASN A 113 -13.06 -18.17 34.93
N ASP A 114 -14.12 -17.61 34.36
CA ASP A 114 -15.52 -17.74 34.77
C ASP A 114 -16.45 -18.34 33.70
N ARG A 115 -15.93 -18.60 32.50
CA ARG A 115 -16.65 -19.24 31.39
C ARG A 115 -15.69 -20.03 30.50
N THR A 116 -16.24 -20.93 29.69
CA THR A 116 -15.47 -21.76 28.76
C THR A 116 -15.17 -21.02 27.46
N ASP A 117 -14.07 -21.41 26.81
CA ASP A 117 -13.75 -20.90 25.47
C ASP A 117 -14.85 -21.27 24.45
N ALA A 118 -15.51 -22.43 24.64
CA ALA A 118 -16.61 -22.87 23.79
C ALA A 118 -17.81 -21.92 23.84
N GLU A 119 -18.23 -21.49 25.04
CA GLU A 119 -19.30 -20.49 25.20
C GLU A 119 -18.93 -19.16 24.53
N PHE A 120 -17.68 -18.71 24.69
CA PHE A 120 -17.20 -17.49 24.05
C PHE A 120 -17.23 -17.59 22.53
N TYR A 121 -16.73 -18.67 21.95
CA TYR A 121 -16.71 -18.84 20.48
C TYR A 121 -18.07 -19.19 19.89
N GLN A 122 -19.00 -19.75 20.67
CA GLN A 122 -20.39 -19.91 20.24
C GLN A 122 -21.07 -18.54 20.08
N GLN A 123 -20.82 -17.61 21.01
CA GLN A 123 -21.33 -16.24 20.92
C GLN A 123 -20.59 -15.41 19.87
N TYR A 124 -19.27 -15.61 19.75
CA TYR A 124 -18.39 -14.87 18.86
C TYR A 124 -17.51 -15.82 18.05
N PRO A 125 -18.00 -16.37 16.92
CA PRO A 125 -17.25 -17.29 16.08
C PRO A 125 -15.90 -16.73 15.61
N THR A 126 -15.82 -15.42 15.42
CA THR A 126 -14.57 -14.70 15.10
C THR A 126 -14.45 -13.43 15.92
N MET A 127 -13.23 -12.87 16.01
CA MET A 127 -13.02 -11.55 16.63
C MET A 127 -13.82 -10.43 15.97
N TYR A 128 -14.22 -10.58 14.71
CA TYR A 128 -15.08 -9.60 14.03
C TYR A 128 -16.51 -9.62 14.54
N HIS A 129 -17.03 -10.78 14.98
CA HIS A 129 -18.32 -10.88 15.65
C HIS A 129 -18.31 -10.10 16.97
N LEU A 130 -17.25 -10.27 17.78
CA LEU A 130 -17.09 -9.50 19.01
C LEU A 130 -17.00 -7.99 18.73
N ARG A 131 -16.18 -7.58 17.76
CA ARG A 131 -16.07 -6.16 17.37
C ARG A 131 -17.40 -5.59 16.89
N ASN A 132 -18.14 -6.34 16.08
CA ASN A 132 -19.45 -5.93 15.58
C ASN A 132 -20.43 -5.74 16.75
N ARG A 133 -20.49 -6.72 17.66
CA ARG A 133 -21.32 -6.65 18.87
C ARG A 133 -21.01 -5.43 19.74
N LEU A 134 -19.74 -5.09 19.92
CA LEU A 134 -19.33 -3.91 20.70
C LEU A 134 -19.64 -2.59 19.99
N LEU A 135 -19.83 -2.60 18.67
CA LEU A 135 -20.21 -1.41 17.89
C LEU A 135 -21.72 -1.18 17.85
N THR A 136 -22.52 -2.25 17.83
CA THR A 136 -23.96 -2.17 17.54
C THR A 136 -24.85 -2.26 18.76
N ASP A 137 -24.42 -2.93 19.83
CA ASP A 137 -25.23 -3.12 21.03
C ASP A 137 -24.67 -2.28 22.20
N PRO A 138 -25.47 -1.32 22.72
CA PRO A 138 -25.03 -0.36 23.73
C PRO A 138 -24.96 -0.93 25.15
N SER A 139 -25.39 -2.18 25.38
CA SER A 139 -25.33 -2.80 26.70
C SER A 139 -23.88 -2.98 27.18
N LYS A 140 -23.70 -2.89 28.50
CA LYS A 140 -22.38 -2.96 29.14
C LYS A 140 -21.68 -4.28 28.82
N ALA A 141 -20.54 -4.19 28.14
CA ALA A 141 -19.70 -5.35 27.83
C ALA A 141 -18.70 -5.66 28.95
N ASP A 142 -18.19 -6.90 28.95
CA ASP A 142 -17.09 -7.31 29.82
C ASP A 142 -15.80 -6.57 29.40
N VAL A 143 -15.07 -6.02 30.37
CA VAL A 143 -13.83 -5.29 30.12
C VAL A 143 -12.75 -6.15 29.43
N ARG A 144 -12.75 -7.46 29.67
CA ARG A 144 -11.85 -8.43 29.02
C ARG A 144 -12.17 -8.60 27.53
N GLU A 145 -13.45 -8.56 27.17
CA GLU A 145 -13.91 -8.59 25.78
C GLU A 145 -13.55 -7.30 25.04
N ILE A 146 -13.74 -6.15 25.69
CA ILE A 146 -13.28 -4.85 25.18
C ILE A 146 -11.77 -4.88 24.91
N TYR A 147 -10.98 -5.40 25.86
CA TYR A 147 -9.54 -5.58 25.68
C TYR A 147 -9.23 -6.45 24.46
N PHE A 148 -9.89 -7.60 24.28
CA PHE A 148 -9.63 -8.47 23.12
C PHE A 148 -9.95 -7.77 21.79
N ALA A 149 -11.05 -7.02 21.71
CA ALA A 149 -11.42 -6.27 20.52
C ALA A 149 -10.38 -5.18 20.17
N ILE A 150 -9.94 -4.39 21.15
CA ILE A 150 -8.92 -3.34 20.94
C ILE A 150 -7.55 -3.98 20.64
N HIS A 151 -7.18 -5.03 21.36
CA HIS A 151 -5.95 -5.77 21.13
C HIS A 151 -5.89 -6.32 19.70
N HIS A 152 -7.00 -6.87 19.19
CA HIS A 152 -7.11 -7.33 17.81
C HIS A 152 -6.87 -6.20 16.80
N ILE A 153 -7.51 -5.03 17.00
CA ILE A 153 -7.31 -3.84 16.16
C ILE A 153 -5.86 -3.36 16.22
N LEU A 154 -5.27 -3.19 17.41
CA LEU A 154 -3.92 -2.66 17.55
C LEU A 154 -2.84 -3.61 17.04
N LYS A 155 -3.04 -4.94 17.17
CA LYS A 155 -2.12 -5.96 16.64
C LYS A 155 -2.10 -5.95 15.12
N SER A 156 -3.26 -5.76 14.49
CA SER A 156 -3.49 -5.77 13.04
C SER A 156 -4.05 -4.43 12.54
N ARG A 157 -3.38 -3.32 12.90
CA ARG A 157 -3.87 -1.94 12.76
C ARG A 157 -3.99 -1.35 11.33
N GLY A 158 -3.85 -2.17 10.29
CA GLY A 158 -3.79 -1.68 8.92
C GLY A 158 -2.56 -0.83 8.57
N HIS A 159 -2.65 -0.10 7.47
CA HIS A 159 -1.63 0.82 6.95
C HIS A 159 -2.00 2.29 7.21
N PHE A 160 -1.02 3.19 7.06
CA PHE A 160 -1.14 4.63 7.30
C PHE A 160 -0.72 5.37 6.03
N LEU A 161 -1.28 4.95 4.88
CA LEU A 161 -0.91 5.48 3.56
C LEU A 161 -1.75 6.70 3.19
N THR A 162 -2.99 6.77 3.70
CA THR A 162 -3.90 7.85 3.38
C THR A 162 -3.94 8.84 4.54
N PRO A 163 -3.58 10.12 4.32
CA PRO A 163 -3.79 11.17 5.31
C PRO A 163 -5.29 11.49 5.45
N GLY A 164 -5.70 12.00 6.61
CA GLY A 164 -7.10 12.35 6.91
C GLY A 164 -7.64 11.67 8.19
N ASP A 165 -8.77 12.16 8.69
CA ASP A 165 -9.41 11.58 9.87
C ASP A 165 -10.21 10.33 9.49
N ALA A 166 -10.18 9.31 10.35
CA ALA A 166 -10.92 8.06 10.12
C ALA A 166 -12.44 8.25 9.92
N LYS A 167 -13.02 9.35 10.43
CA LYS A 167 -14.45 9.68 10.29
C LYS A 167 -14.84 10.06 8.85
N ASP A 168 -13.86 10.54 8.07
CA ASP A 168 -14.07 11.00 6.70
C ASP A 168 -14.00 9.82 5.70
N PHE A 169 -13.56 8.65 6.17
CA PHE A 169 -13.57 7.40 5.40
C PHE A 169 -14.96 6.77 5.40
N ASN A 170 -15.85 7.25 4.53
CA ASN A 170 -17.19 6.71 4.35
C ASN A 170 -17.37 6.11 2.94
N THR A 171 -17.58 4.79 2.87
CA THR A 171 -17.75 4.05 1.61
C THR A 171 -19.01 4.43 0.83
N ASN A 172 -20.01 5.03 1.50
CA ASN A 172 -21.29 5.42 0.89
C ASN A 172 -21.33 6.86 0.39
N LYS A 173 -20.45 7.72 0.89
CA LYS A 173 -20.46 9.15 0.56
C LYS A 173 -19.35 9.43 -0.43
N VAL A 174 -19.67 9.26 -1.71
CA VAL A 174 -18.94 9.92 -2.79
C VAL A 174 -19.65 11.26 -2.98
N ALA A 175 -18.98 12.37 -2.68
CA ALA A 175 -19.54 13.71 -2.77
C ALA A 175 -19.66 14.17 -4.23
N LEU A 176 -20.37 13.40 -5.06
CA LEU A 176 -20.48 13.68 -6.50
C LEU A 176 -21.06 15.08 -6.77
N ASN A 177 -21.97 15.54 -5.92
CA ASN A 177 -22.55 16.89 -5.98
C ASN A 177 -21.50 18.02 -5.88
N GLU A 178 -20.33 17.76 -5.30
CA GLU A 178 -19.22 18.70 -5.21
C GLU A 178 -18.18 18.38 -6.31
N ILE A 179 -17.91 17.10 -6.53
CA ILE A 179 -16.90 16.60 -7.47
C ILE A 179 -17.25 16.92 -8.93
N PHE A 180 -18.50 16.69 -9.37
CA PHE A 180 -18.88 16.87 -10.78
C PHE A 180 -18.80 18.34 -11.21
N PRO A 181 -19.36 19.32 -10.46
CA PRO A 181 -19.17 20.73 -10.80
C PRO A 181 -17.70 21.16 -10.83
N ALA A 182 -16.90 20.72 -9.84
CA ALA A 182 -15.46 21.03 -9.81
C ALA A 182 -14.71 20.45 -11.03
N LEU A 183 -15.03 19.20 -11.41
CA LEU A 183 -14.48 18.59 -12.62
C LEU A 183 -14.95 19.32 -13.88
N GLN A 184 -16.24 19.67 -13.97
CA GLN A 184 -16.80 20.42 -15.11
C GLN A 184 -16.04 21.73 -15.33
N ASP A 185 -15.89 22.53 -14.27
CA ASP A 185 -15.25 23.83 -14.33
C ASP A 185 -13.76 23.72 -14.69
N ALA A 186 -13.05 22.75 -14.11
CA ALA A 186 -11.63 22.56 -14.39
C ALA A 186 -11.38 22.00 -15.80
N TYR A 187 -12.18 21.03 -16.26
CA TYR A 187 -12.06 20.48 -17.61
C TYR A 187 -12.39 21.50 -18.70
N ALA A 188 -13.33 22.41 -18.46
CA ALA A 188 -13.62 23.52 -19.38
C ALA A 188 -12.44 24.47 -19.56
N GLN A 189 -11.55 24.59 -18.56
CA GLN A 189 -10.36 25.44 -18.64
C GLN A 189 -9.19 24.75 -19.33
N VAL A 190 -8.94 23.46 -19.04
CA VAL A 190 -7.79 22.73 -19.61
C VAL A 190 -8.07 22.14 -21.00
N TYR A 191 -9.34 21.92 -21.34
CA TYR A 191 -9.78 21.40 -22.64
C TYR A 191 -11.02 22.15 -23.17
N PRO A 192 -10.92 23.46 -23.46
CA PRO A 192 -12.07 24.31 -23.82
C PRO A 192 -12.78 23.84 -25.10
N ASP A 193 -12.03 23.27 -26.05
CA ASP A 193 -12.57 22.84 -27.35
C ASP A 193 -13.19 21.42 -27.31
N LEU A 194 -13.03 20.70 -26.20
CA LEU A 194 -13.51 19.31 -26.09
C LEU A 194 -14.85 19.16 -25.40
N ASP A 195 -15.39 20.19 -24.74
CA ASP A 195 -16.72 20.17 -24.08
C ASP A 195 -16.97 18.89 -23.23
N ILE A 196 -16.00 18.56 -22.37
CA ILE A 196 -16.09 17.38 -21.49
C ILE A 196 -17.13 17.68 -20.41
N THR A 197 -18.22 16.91 -20.38
CA THR A 197 -19.37 17.18 -19.51
C THR A 197 -19.52 16.16 -18.37
N PHE A 198 -19.72 16.66 -17.15
CA PHE A 198 -20.06 15.91 -15.94
C PHE A 198 -21.49 16.22 -15.49
N ASP A 199 -22.47 15.64 -16.19
CA ASP A 199 -23.91 15.88 -15.95
C ASP A 199 -24.38 15.31 -14.60
N GLU A 200 -25.05 16.15 -13.79
CA GLU A 200 -25.69 15.78 -12.53
C GLU A 200 -26.66 14.60 -12.67
N ASN A 201 -27.37 14.50 -13.80
CA ASN A 201 -28.30 13.40 -14.08
C ASN A 201 -27.59 12.03 -14.11
N LYS A 202 -26.30 12.00 -14.46
CA LYS A 202 -25.49 10.78 -14.54
C LYS A 202 -24.85 10.38 -13.21
N MET A 203 -24.95 11.17 -12.15
CA MET A 203 -24.29 10.91 -10.87
C MET A 203 -24.65 9.56 -10.24
N ASN A 204 -25.94 9.19 -10.26
CA ASN A 204 -26.41 7.94 -9.67
C ASN A 204 -25.87 6.72 -10.43
N GLU A 205 -25.85 6.79 -11.75
CA GLU A 205 -25.29 5.74 -12.60
C GLU A 205 -23.76 5.68 -12.44
N PHE A 206 -23.08 6.83 -12.44
CA PHE A 206 -21.65 6.93 -12.21
C PHE A 206 -21.25 6.28 -10.89
N LYS A 207 -21.96 6.60 -9.80
CA LYS A 207 -21.75 6.01 -8.48
C LYS A 207 -21.94 4.49 -8.52
N THR A 208 -22.98 4.02 -9.19
CA THR A 208 -23.29 2.59 -9.32
C THR A 208 -22.17 1.85 -10.06
N VAL A 209 -21.67 2.42 -11.15
CA VAL A 209 -20.55 1.87 -11.93
C VAL A 209 -19.25 1.88 -11.11
N LEU A 210 -18.94 3.00 -10.46
CA LEU A 210 -17.71 3.19 -9.68
C LEU A 210 -17.61 2.19 -8.51
N LEU A 211 -18.72 1.97 -7.81
CA LEU A 211 -18.81 1.13 -6.61
C LEU A 211 -19.26 -0.31 -6.90
N ASN A 212 -19.30 -0.72 -8.18
CA ASN A 212 -19.62 -2.10 -8.52
C ASN A 212 -18.47 -3.05 -8.12
N GLU A 213 -18.72 -3.89 -7.12
CA GLU A 213 -17.75 -4.86 -6.59
C GLU A 213 -17.49 -6.05 -7.52
N LYS A 214 -18.43 -6.36 -8.43
CA LYS A 214 -18.30 -7.49 -9.36
C LYS A 214 -17.49 -7.13 -10.61
N ALA A 215 -17.38 -5.84 -10.92
CA ALA A 215 -16.69 -5.35 -12.10
C ALA A 215 -15.18 -5.23 -11.85
N THR A 216 -14.37 -5.72 -12.80
CA THR A 216 -12.92 -5.50 -12.75
C THR A 216 -12.59 -4.02 -12.98
N PRO A 217 -11.40 -3.53 -12.58
CA PRO A 217 -10.98 -2.15 -12.87
C PRO A 217 -11.13 -1.78 -14.35
N SER A 218 -10.83 -2.71 -15.27
CA SER A 218 -10.97 -2.49 -16.71
C SER A 218 -12.43 -2.45 -17.17
N ASP A 219 -13.34 -3.19 -16.53
CA ASP A 219 -14.78 -3.13 -16.84
C ASP A 219 -15.37 -1.80 -16.39
N THR A 220 -15.06 -1.39 -15.15
CA THR A 220 -15.46 -0.09 -14.60
C THR A 220 -14.91 1.04 -15.45
N GLN A 221 -13.63 0.99 -15.84
CA GLN A 221 -13.01 2.01 -16.70
C GLN A 221 -13.78 2.19 -18.01
N ARG A 222 -14.12 1.09 -18.71
CA ARG A 222 -14.88 1.14 -19.96
C ARG A 222 -16.29 1.68 -19.76
N ALA A 223 -16.96 1.25 -18.69
CA ALA A 223 -18.31 1.72 -18.37
C ALA A 223 -18.35 3.21 -18.04
N LEU A 224 -17.38 3.73 -17.27
CA LEU A 224 -17.28 5.16 -16.97
C LEU A 224 -17.01 6.00 -18.22
N VAL A 225 -16.14 5.54 -19.12
CA VAL A 225 -15.91 6.23 -20.40
C VAL A 225 -17.19 6.28 -21.23
N ASN A 226 -17.89 5.16 -21.36
CA ASN A 226 -19.13 5.12 -22.14
C ASN A 226 -20.22 6.01 -21.53
N LEU A 227 -20.26 6.12 -20.20
CA LEU A 227 -21.23 6.97 -19.49
C LEU A 227 -20.95 8.46 -19.70
N LEU A 228 -19.69 8.87 -19.67
CA LEU A 228 -19.29 10.28 -19.75
C LEU A 228 -19.11 10.80 -21.17
N LEU A 229 -18.82 9.93 -22.15
CA LEU A 229 -18.63 10.34 -23.54
C LEU A 229 -19.95 10.91 -24.12
N ALA A 230 -19.84 11.98 -24.90
CA ALA A 230 -20.99 12.55 -25.60
C ALA A 230 -21.56 11.57 -26.64
N GLU A 231 -22.88 11.55 -26.80
CA GLU A 231 -23.57 10.65 -27.74
C GLU A 231 -23.42 11.11 -29.20
N ASP A 232 -23.43 12.42 -29.41
CA ASP A 232 -23.35 13.05 -30.73
C ASP A 232 -22.28 14.15 -30.74
N GLY A 233 -21.61 14.33 -31.88
CA GLY A 233 -20.56 15.33 -32.04
C GLY A 233 -19.67 15.08 -33.25
N ASP A 234 -18.72 15.98 -33.49
CA ASP A 234 -17.69 15.79 -34.50
C ASP A 234 -16.81 14.56 -34.15
N LYS A 235 -16.49 13.73 -35.15
CA LYS A 235 -15.77 12.47 -34.94
C LYS A 235 -14.38 12.66 -34.34
N ASP A 236 -13.69 13.72 -34.71
CA ASP A 236 -12.34 14.00 -34.21
C ASP A 236 -12.40 14.52 -32.77
N ILE A 237 -13.38 15.36 -32.44
CA ILE A 237 -13.63 15.82 -31.06
C ILE A 237 -14.00 14.64 -30.15
N LEU A 238 -14.96 13.80 -30.56
CA LEU A 238 -15.36 12.60 -29.80
C LEU A 238 -14.18 11.65 -29.55
N LYS A 239 -13.27 11.52 -30.52
CA LYS A 239 -12.07 10.69 -30.36
C LYS A 239 -11.12 11.26 -29.31
N GLN A 240 -10.94 12.58 -29.28
CA GLN A 240 -10.10 13.27 -28.29
C GLN A 240 -10.74 13.23 -26.90
N GLN A 241 -12.03 13.53 -26.77
CA GLN A 241 -12.80 13.36 -25.53
C GLN A 241 -12.63 11.95 -24.98
N LYS A 242 -12.82 10.92 -25.82
CA LYS A 242 -12.66 9.53 -25.42
C LYS A 242 -11.25 9.23 -24.92
N GLN A 243 -10.21 9.83 -25.49
CA GLN A 243 -8.84 9.66 -25.03
C GLN A 243 -8.64 10.25 -23.63
N VAL A 244 -9.11 11.47 -23.39
CA VAL A 244 -9.05 12.14 -22.08
C VAL A 244 -9.84 11.36 -21.03
N LEU A 245 -11.10 11.05 -21.32
CA LEU A 245 -11.98 10.26 -20.44
C LEU A 245 -11.42 8.86 -20.16
N THR A 246 -10.71 8.26 -21.12
CA THR A 246 -10.03 6.97 -20.91
C THR A 246 -8.94 7.08 -19.86
N GLU A 247 -8.11 8.12 -19.93
CA GLU A 247 -7.03 8.34 -18.95
C GLU A 247 -7.58 8.77 -17.59
N PHE A 248 -8.58 9.66 -17.55
CA PHE A 248 -9.34 9.99 -16.34
C PHE A 248 -9.91 8.73 -15.66
N ALA A 249 -10.65 7.89 -16.40
CA ALA A 249 -11.27 6.70 -15.85
C ALA A 249 -10.21 5.69 -15.38
N LYS A 250 -9.08 5.53 -16.10
CA LYS A 250 -7.95 4.70 -15.65
C LYS A 250 -7.38 5.21 -14.32
N ALA A 251 -7.22 6.52 -14.18
CA ALA A 251 -6.73 7.14 -12.96
C ALA A 251 -7.67 6.83 -11.78
N VAL A 252 -8.98 7.06 -11.97
CA VAL A 252 -10.04 6.78 -10.98
C VAL A 252 -10.08 5.31 -10.56
N VAL A 253 -9.84 4.36 -11.48
CA VAL A 253 -9.87 2.92 -11.15
C VAL A 253 -8.51 2.34 -10.71
N GLY A 254 -7.46 3.16 -10.66
CA GLY A 254 -6.11 2.74 -10.27
C GLY A 254 -5.32 1.96 -11.32
N LEU A 255 -5.71 2.05 -12.59
CA LEU A 255 -4.93 1.50 -13.70
C LEU A 255 -3.77 2.43 -14.06
N LYS A 256 -2.79 1.91 -14.80
CA LYS A 256 -1.69 2.72 -15.33
C LYS A 256 -2.26 3.72 -16.34
N THR A 257 -2.05 5.01 -16.09
CA THR A 257 -2.60 6.12 -16.87
C THR A 257 -1.51 7.07 -17.31
N LYS A 258 -1.72 7.76 -18.44
CA LYS A 258 -1.00 8.97 -18.82
C LYS A 258 -1.63 10.14 -18.08
N LEU A 259 -1.16 10.40 -16.86
CA LEU A 259 -1.82 11.34 -15.95
C LEU A 259 -1.87 12.76 -16.53
N ASN A 260 -0.87 13.19 -17.30
CA ASN A 260 -0.86 14.50 -17.96
C ASN A 260 -2.07 14.70 -18.90
N VAL A 261 -2.50 13.64 -19.60
CA VAL A 261 -3.67 13.66 -20.48
C VAL A 261 -4.96 13.66 -19.68
N ALA A 262 -4.99 13.01 -18.52
CA ALA A 262 -6.15 13.08 -17.63
C ALA A 262 -6.33 14.48 -17.05
N LEU A 263 -5.23 15.18 -16.74
CA LEU A 263 -5.25 16.49 -16.08
C LEU A 263 -5.24 17.69 -17.05
N GLY A 264 -5.05 17.47 -18.35
CA GLY A 264 -4.88 18.57 -19.31
C GLY A 264 -3.58 19.34 -19.17
N THR A 265 -2.54 18.70 -18.62
CA THR A 265 -1.23 19.30 -18.45
C THR A 265 -0.37 19.11 -19.69
N GLU A 266 0.03 20.21 -20.31
CA GLU A 266 0.99 20.19 -21.43
C GLU A 266 2.38 19.82 -20.93
N VAL A 267 2.99 18.81 -21.56
CA VAL A 267 4.32 18.32 -21.21
C VAL A 267 5.09 17.92 -22.45
N ASP A 268 6.39 18.17 -22.40
CA ASP A 268 7.30 17.78 -23.46
C ASP A 268 7.31 16.26 -23.66
N SER A 269 7.49 15.84 -24.91
CA SER A 269 7.47 14.42 -25.29
C SER A 269 8.53 13.58 -24.57
N SER A 270 9.66 14.19 -24.19
CA SER A 270 10.72 13.55 -23.40
C SER A 270 10.30 13.27 -21.94
N GLU A 271 9.40 14.09 -21.39
CA GLU A 271 8.97 14.03 -19.99
C GLU A 271 7.65 13.29 -19.79
N ALA A 272 6.87 13.08 -20.86
CA ALA A 272 5.58 12.38 -20.83
C ALA A 272 5.65 10.96 -20.22
N THR A 273 6.82 10.31 -20.23
CA THR A 273 7.00 8.99 -19.59
C THR A 273 6.96 9.05 -18.06
N ALA A 274 7.32 10.18 -17.46
CA ALA A 274 7.26 10.41 -16.01
C ALA A 274 5.82 10.41 -15.50
N TRP A 275 4.85 10.79 -16.35
CA TRP A 275 3.42 10.85 -16.06
C TRP A 275 2.68 9.53 -16.25
N ASN A 276 3.39 8.45 -16.66
CA ASN A 276 2.78 7.17 -16.98
C ASN A 276 2.88 6.16 -15.83
N PHE A 277 1.97 6.27 -14.87
CA PHE A 277 1.92 5.44 -13.67
C PHE A 277 0.48 5.22 -13.18
N SER A 278 0.26 4.34 -12.20
CA SER A 278 -1.05 4.22 -11.54
C SER A 278 -1.13 5.10 -10.30
N LEU A 279 -2.31 5.59 -9.92
CA LEU A 279 -2.47 6.49 -8.77
C LEU A 279 -1.89 5.96 -7.45
N GLY A 280 -1.81 4.65 -7.26
CA GLY A 280 -1.14 4.04 -6.11
C GLY A 280 0.38 4.28 -6.04
N GLN A 281 0.99 4.82 -7.11
CA GLN A 281 2.40 5.18 -7.21
C GLN A 281 2.62 6.70 -7.19
N LEU A 282 1.56 7.50 -6.98
CA LEU A 282 1.62 8.96 -7.07
C LEU A 282 2.70 9.55 -6.18
N ASP A 283 2.77 9.15 -4.91
CA ASP A 283 3.76 9.67 -3.95
C ASP A 283 5.22 9.39 -4.38
N ASP A 284 5.48 8.21 -4.97
CA ASP A 284 6.81 7.83 -5.46
C ASP A 284 7.19 8.59 -6.75
N LYS A 285 6.20 9.05 -7.51
CA LYS A 285 6.36 9.71 -8.82
C LYS A 285 6.18 11.22 -8.78
N TRP A 286 5.67 11.77 -7.67
CA TRP A 286 5.33 13.18 -7.51
C TRP A 286 6.46 14.12 -7.88
N ALA A 287 7.67 13.88 -7.36
CA ALA A 287 8.85 14.72 -7.60
C ALA A 287 9.23 14.83 -9.10
N GLY A 288 8.78 13.90 -9.95
CA GLY A 288 9.02 13.93 -11.39
C GLY A 288 7.97 14.68 -12.21
N ILE A 289 6.86 15.10 -11.59
CA ILE A 289 5.76 15.80 -12.27
C ILE A 289 5.39 17.14 -11.61
N GLU A 290 5.79 17.34 -10.35
CA GLU A 290 5.44 18.49 -9.50
C GLU A 290 5.68 19.85 -10.17
N SER A 291 6.83 20.04 -10.83
CA SER A 291 7.20 21.31 -11.45
C SER A 291 6.34 21.70 -12.66
N ALA A 292 5.64 20.73 -13.26
CA ALA A 292 4.80 20.93 -14.43
C ALA A 292 3.29 20.92 -14.08
N MET A 293 2.93 20.74 -12.81
CA MET A 293 1.53 20.80 -12.37
C MET A 293 0.97 22.21 -12.50
N THR A 294 -0.24 22.33 -13.05
CA THR A 294 -1.02 23.58 -13.07
C THR A 294 -2.04 23.59 -11.92
N ASP A 295 -2.60 24.76 -11.63
CA ASP A 295 -3.64 24.89 -10.61
C ASP A 295 -4.88 24.06 -11.00
N GLU A 296 -5.31 24.14 -12.26
CA GLU A 296 -6.45 23.38 -12.79
C GLU A 296 -6.18 21.88 -12.81
N GLY A 297 -4.96 21.48 -13.21
CA GLY A 297 -4.55 20.08 -13.17
C GLY A 297 -4.51 19.52 -11.75
N THR A 298 -4.15 20.35 -10.77
CA THR A 298 -4.17 19.98 -9.35
C THR A 298 -5.60 19.79 -8.85
N GLU A 299 -6.52 20.68 -9.21
CA GLU A 299 -7.94 20.55 -8.89
C GLU A 299 -8.52 19.24 -9.44
N ILE A 300 -8.28 18.94 -10.74
CA ILE A 300 -8.72 17.68 -11.36
C ILE A 300 -8.10 16.48 -10.63
N LEU A 301 -6.82 16.54 -10.27
CA LEU A 301 -6.14 15.46 -9.57
C LEU A 301 -6.75 15.18 -8.20
N ASP A 302 -7.10 16.20 -7.42
CA ASP A 302 -7.71 16.03 -6.11
C ASP A 302 -9.08 15.38 -6.21
N GLN A 303 -9.91 15.77 -7.19
CA GLN A 303 -11.18 15.11 -7.49
C GLN A 303 -10.99 13.63 -7.89
N ILE A 304 -10.02 13.33 -8.76
CA ILE A 304 -9.67 11.95 -9.13
C ILE A 304 -9.22 11.16 -7.89
N ARG A 305 -8.42 11.75 -7.01
CA ARG A 305 -7.95 11.09 -5.78
C ARG A 305 -9.10 10.71 -4.88
N ASP A 306 -10.11 11.55 -4.74
CA ASP A 306 -11.27 11.25 -3.91
C ASP A 306 -12.15 10.15 -4.51
N LEU A 307 -12.35 10.16 -5.83
CA LEU A 307 -13.01 9.06 -6.53
C LEU A 307 -12.23 7.74 -6.41
N TYR A 308 -10.92 7.78 -6.57
CA TYR A 308 -10.02 6.62 -6.42
C TYR A 308 -10.06 6.05 -5.00
N ARG A 309 -10.01 6.93 -3.98
CA ARG A 309 -10.14 6.55 -2.56
C ARG A 309 -11.49 5.89 -2.28
N ALA A 310 -12.58 6.48 -2.75
CA ALA A 310 -13.92 5.92 -2.57
C ALA A 310 -14.02 4.50 -3.13
N ARG A 311 -13.49 4.27 -4.34
CA ARG A 311 -13.47 2.94 -4.95
C ARG A 311 -12.60 1.95 -4.18
N LEU A 312 -11.39 2.36 -3.78
CA LEU A 312 -10.48 1.50 -3.01
C LEU A 312 -11.10 1.08 -1.68
N LEU A 313 -11.80 2.00 -1.00
CA LEU A 313 -12.51 1.72 0.24
C LEU A 313 -13.67 0.76 0.04
N ASN A 314 -14.48 0.95 -1.01
CA ASN A 314 -15.59 0.06 -1.32
C ASN A 314 -15.13 -1.37 -1.61
N GLY A 315 -13.95 -1.55 -2.23
CA GLY A 315 -13.34 -2.87 -2.42
C GLY A 315 -12.88 -3.57 -1.12
N ILE A 316 -12.76 -2.84 0.00
CA ILE A 316 -12.36 -3.38 1.31
C ILE A 316 -13.57 -3.54 2.23
N VAL A 317 -14.47 -2.57 2.21
CA VAL A 317 -15.69 -2.52 3.03
C VAL A 317 -16.85 -2.14 2.11
N PRO A 318 -17.77 -3.07 1.83
CA PRO A 318 -18.96 -2.78 1.03
C PRO A 318 -19.74 -1.57 1.54
N ALA A 319 -20.39 -0.90 0.61
CA ALA A 319 -21.31 0.21 0.86
C ALA A 319 -22.26 -0.08 2.05
N GLY A 320 -22.22 0.77 3.08
CA GLY A 320 -23.14 0.75 4.22
C GLY A 320 -22.77 -0.24 5.33
N LYS A 321 -21.67 -0.97 5.18
CA LYS A 321 -21.15 -1.87 6.21
C LYS A 321 -19.97 -1.25 6.94
N THR A 322 -19.74 -1.68 8.17
CA THR A 322 -18.45 -1.55 8.84
C THR A 322 -17.53 -2.69 8.41
N LEU A 323 -16.21 -2.52 8.59
CA LEU A 323 -15.24 -3.60 8.36
C LEU A 323 -15.59 -4.89 9.12
N SER A 324 -16.11 -4.77 10.34
CA SER A 324 -16.47 -5.94 11.15
C SER A 324 -17.70 -6.65 10.62
N GLN A 325 -18.70 -5.91 10.11
CA GLN A 325 -19.88 -6.49 9.45
C GLN A 325 -19.50 -7.19 8.15
N ALA A 326 -18.69 -6.53 7.30
CA ALA A 326 -18.20 -7.14 6.07
C ALA A 326 -17.50 -8.49 6.33
N LYS A 327 -16.64 -8.55 7.35
CA LYS A 327 -15.91 -9.78 7.74
C LYS A 327 -16.75 -10.84 8.44
N VAL A 328 -17.96 -10.50 8.90
CA VAL A 328 -18.92 -11.47 9.45
C VAL A 328 -19.72 -12.11 8.32
N ASP A 329 -19.95 -11.36 7.24
CA ASP A 329 -20.72 -11.82 6.08
C ASP A 329 -19.87 -12.61 5.06
N ASP A 330 -18.55 -12.42 5.05
CA ASP A 330 -17.53 -13.13 4.23
C ASP A 330 -17.41 -14.63 4.59
#